data_AF-M0M9Y5-F1
#
_entry.id   AF-M0M9Y5-F1
#
_cell.length_a   1.000
_cell.length_b   1.000
_cell.length_c   1.000
_cell.angle_alpha   90.00
_cell.angle_beta   90.00
_cell.angle_gamma   90.00
#
_symmetry.space_group_name_H-M   'P 1'
#
loop_
_entity.id
_entity.type
_entity.pdbx_description
1 polymer ?
#
loop_
_entity_poly.entity_id
_entity_poly.type
_entity_poly.pdbx_seq_one_letter_code
_entity_poly.pdbx_strand_id
1 'polypeptide(L)'
;MFVDEGVEARADQSSGYQTMLDRIAATAVDRVIVTDAARVAKTVVDFNEFVETLLDAGVALHILDIGLALGEQGTARADGTDSPDESAILQGLSIAADIEASVSTERTREGIHAAKASGKHVGRPPYGFDSENGRLVPNDDFNTALLVIERLRDGKSKRSTAKLAGVTRTTVQNIVDRSALYGEHVD
;
A
#
# COMPACT_ATOMS: atom_id res chain seq x y z
N MET A 1 -22.68 17.53 15.20
CA MET A 1 -22.13 18.06 13.94
C MET A 1 -20.62 18.15 14.09
N PHE A 2 -19.88 17.43 13.24
CA PHE A 2 -18.42 17.45 13.19
C PHE A 2 -18.01 18.11 11.88
N VAL A 3 -16.95 18.91 11.88
CA VAL A 3 -16.43 19.60 10.69
C VAL A 3 -14.93 19.35 10.67
N ASP A 4 -14.45 18.68 9.63
CA ASP A 4 -13.03 18.55 9.32
C ASP A 4 -12.70 19.46 8.14
N GLU A 5 -11.82 20.43 8.35
CA GLU A 5 -11.36 21.35 7.30
C GLU A 5 -10.25 20.74 6.43
N GLY A 6 -9.82 19.50 6.70
CA GLY A 6 -8.82 18.77 5.92
C GLY A 6 -7.40 19.28 6.13
N VAL A 7 -7.10 19.84 7.30
CA VAL A 7 -5.79 20.42 7.64
C VAL A 7 -4.75 19.33 7.95
N GLU A 8 -5.21 18.16 8.38
CA GLU A 8 -4.36 17.03 8.80
C GLU A 8 -4.55 15.82 7.88
N ALA A 9 -3.50 15.01 7.72
CA ALA A 9 -3.59 13.78 6.94
C ALA A 9 -4.49 12.78 7.67
N ARG A 10 -5.39 12.08 6.94
CA ARG A 10 -6.29 11.05 7.51
C ARG A 10 -5.61 9.98 8.36
N ALA A 11 -4.34 9.67 8.06
CA ALA A 11 -3.57 8.68 8.79
C ALA A 11 -3.08 9.18 10.17
N ASP A 12 -3.10 10.50 10.39
CA ASP A 12 -2.76 11.08 11.67
C ASP A 12 -3.86 10.82 12.69
N GLN A 13 -3.48 10.46 13.91
CA GLN A 13 -4.42 10.15 14.99
C GLN A 13 -5.19 11.40 15.44
N SER A 14 -4.61 12.58 15.29
CA SER A 14 -5.29 13.85 15.58
C SER A 14 -6.29 14.27 14.51
N SER A 15 -6.29 13.60 13.35
CA SER A 15 -7.13 14.00 12.23
C SER A 15 -8.62 13.87 12.55
N GLY A 16 -9.41 14.73 11.91
CA GLY A 16 -10.85 14.67 12.06
C GLY A 16 -11.47 13.37 11.56
N TYR A 17 -10.86 12.77 10.54
CA TYR A 17 -11.19 11.44 10.05
C TYR A 17 -11.08 10.36 11.15
N GLN A 18 -9.97 10.31 11.89
CA GLN A 18 -9.82 9.30 12.94
C GLN A 18 -10.75 9.54 14.12
N THR A 19 -10.93 10.80 14.51
CA THR A 19 -11.91 11.16 15.54
C THR A 19 -13.34 10.74 15.15
N MET A 20 -13.70 10.80 13.87
CA MET A 20 -14.98 10.32 13.36
C MET A 20 -15.09 8.80 13.51
N LEU A 21 -14.07 8.04 13.09
CA LEU A 21 -14.06 6.58 13.22
C LEU A 21 -14.15 6.11 14.68
N ASP A 22 -13.44 6.77 15.60
CA ASP A 22 -13.53 6.48 17.03
C ASP A 22 -14.95 6.65 17.59
N ARG A 23 -15.68 7.68 17.11
CA ARG A 23 -17.07 7.92 17.52
C ARG A 23 -18.05 6.92 16.93
N ILE A 24 -17.81 6.47 15.70
CA ILE A 24 -18.57 5.38 15.06
C ILE A 24 -18.38 4.09 15.88
N ALA A 25 -17.14 3.75 16.24
CA ALA A 25 -16.83 2.58 17.06
C ALA A 25 -17.46 2.66 18.47
N ALA A 26 -17.59 3.86 19.03
CA ALA A 26 -18.28 4.11 20.30
C ALA A 26 -19.83 4.14 20.20
N THR A 27 -20.41 3.78 19.04
CA THR A 27 -21.86 3.76 18.72
C THR A 27 -22.61 5.07 19.03
N ALA A 28 -21.91 6.20 19.00
CA ALA A 28 -22.49 7.52 19.27
C ALA A 28 -23.03 8.23 18.01
N VAL A 29 -23.13 7.52 16.87
CA VAL A 29 -23.38 8.10 15.56
C VAL A 29 -24.39 7.24 14.80
N ASP A 30 -25.51 7.83 14.38
CA ASP A 30 -26.50 7.15 13.53
C ASP A 30 -26.24 7.36 12.03
N ARG A 31 -25.60 8.48 11.68
CA ARG A 31 -25.42 8.90 10.28
C ARG A 31 -24.16 9.74 10.09
N VAL A 32 -23.45 9.48 8.99
CA VAL A 32 -22.36 10.30 8.45
C VAL A 32 -22.85 11.01 7.20
N ILE A 33 -22.67 12.33 7.15
CA ILE A 33 -23.07 13.17 6.00
C ILE A 33 -21.82 13.88 5.50
N VAL A 34 -21.49 13.67 4.23
CA VAL A 34 -20.34 14.30 3.57
C VAL A 34 -20.77 15.02 2.29
N THR A 35 -20.05 16.08 1.96
CA THR A 35 -20.38 16.89 0.77
C THR A 35 -20.13 16.12 -0.53
N ASP A 36 -19.04 15.36 -0.57
CA ASP A 36 -18.59 14.60 -1.72
C ASP A 36 -17.75 13.40 -1.25
N ALA A 37 -17.67 12.34 -2.08
CA ALA A 37 -16.97 11.11 -1.73
C ALA A 37 -15.45 11.32 -1.54
N ALA A 38 -14.86 12.32 -2.21
CA ALA A 38 -13.42 12.59 -2.09
C ALA A 38 -13.02 13.10 -0.70
N ARG A 39 -13.98 13.55 0.13
CA ARG A 39 -13.76 13.89 1.55
C ARG A 39 -13.46 12.70 2.44
N VAL A 40 -13.94 11.52 2.08
CA VAL A 40 -13.79 10.31 2.89
C VAL A 40 -12.84 9.30 2.27
N ALA A 41 -12.70 9.28 0.95
CA ALA A 41 -11.88 8.30 0.24
C ALA A 41 -11.02 8.91 -0.87
N LYS A 42 -9.87 8.29 -1.16
CA LYS A 42 -8.98 8.67 -2.28
C LYS A 42 -9.08 7.73 -3.48
N THR A 43 -9.53 6.50 -3.27
CA THR A 43 -9.68 5.46 -4.29
C THR A 43 -11.06 4.81 -4.17
N VAL A 44 -11.48 4.04 -5.17
CA VAL A 44 -12.76 3.30 -5.10
C VAL A 44 -12.66 2.20 -4.04
N VAL A 45 -11.48 1.59 -3.89
CA VAL A 45 -11.20 0.62 -2.82
C VAL A 45 -11.37 1.25 -1.44
N ASP A 46 -10.72 2.39 -1.17
CA ASP A 46 -10.83 3.14 0.09
C ASP A 46 -12.27 3.57 0.37
N PHE A 47 -13.01 3.92 -0.69
CA PHE A 47 -14.42 4.29 -0.57
C PHE A 47 -15.30 3.09 -0.21
N ASN A 48 -15.07 1.93 -0.84
CA ASN A 48 -15.80 0.70 -0.53
C ASN A 48 -15.54 0.27 0.93
N GLU A 49 -14.29 0.28 1.38
CA GLU A 49 -13.93 -0.02 2.78
C GLU A 49 -14.60 0.95 3.77
N PHE A 50 -14.65 2.23 3.43
CA PHE A 50 -15.34 3.23 4.25
C PHE A 50 -16.84 2.96 4.36
N VAL A 51 -17.50 2.65 3.24
CA VAL A 51 -18.92 2.29 3.20
C VAL A 51 -19.19 1.05 4.05
N GLU A 52 -18.41 -0.02 3.86
CA GLU A 52 -18.54 -1.25 4.65
C GLU A 52 -18.38 -0.98 6.15
N THR A 53 -17.38 -0.19 6.54
CA THR A 53 -17.14 0.18 7.94
C THR A 53 -18.34 0.86 8.57
N LEU A 54 -19.01 1.76 7.86
CA LEU A 54 -20.20 2.45 8.36
C LEU A 54 -21.40 1.51 8.47
N LEU A 55 -21.67 0.74 7.42
CA LEU A 55 -22.85 -0.13 7.36
C LEU A 55 -22.75 -1.29 8.37
N ASP A 56 -21.56 -1.86 8.58
CA ASP A 56 -21.30 -2.87 9.61
C ASP A 56 -21.51 -2.32 11.02
N ALA A 57 -21.24 -1.04 11.23
CA ALA A 57 -21.52 -0.34 12.48
C ALA A 57 -22.99 0.13 12.61
N GLY A 58 -23.83 -0.13 11.59
CA GLY A 58 -25.23 0.30 11.56
C GLY A 58 -25.41 1.81 11.32
N VAL A 59 -24.38 2.48 10.77
CA VAL A 59 -24.34 3.92 10.53
C VAL A 59 -24.69 4.22 9.08
N ALA A 60 -25.68 5.08 8.86
CA ALA A 60 -26.07 5.49 7.52
C ALA A 60 -25.05 6.45 6.89
N LEU A 61 -24.80 6.35 5.58
CA LEU A 61 -23.93 7.26 4.83
C LEU A 61 -24.74 8.11 3.86
N HIS A 62 -24.47 9.42 3.84
CA HIS A 62 -25.04 10.37 2.90
C HIS A 62 -23.94 11.13 2.18
N ILE A 63 -24.01 11.16 0.85
CA ILE A 63 -23.12 11.95 0.00
C ILE A 63 -23.97 12.95 -0.79
N LEU A 64 -23.79 14.23 -0.48
CA LEU A 64 -24.69 15.29 -0.94
C LEU A 64 -24.54 15.60 -2.44
N ASP A 65 -23.33 15.56 -3.00
CA ASP A 65 -23.07 15.91 -4.40
C ASP A 65 -23.74 14.95 -5.40
N ILE A 66 -23.77 13.66 -5.07
CA ILE A 66 -24.36 12.60 -5.90
C ILE A 66 -25.73 12.14 -5.40
N GLY A 67 -26.23 12.72 -4.30
CA GLY A 67 -27.52 12.36 -3.70
C GLY A 67 -27.58 10.90 -3.23
N LEU A 68 -26.44 10.31 -2.84
CA LEU A 68 -26.35 8.92 -2.40
C LEU A 68 -26.72 8.83 -0.92
N ALA A 69 -27.59 7.88 -0.58
CA ALA A 69 -27.94 7.53 0.80
C ALA A 69 -27.91 6.00 0.95
N LEU A 70 -27.18 5.49 1.94
CA LEU A 70 -26.99 4.06 2.24
C LEU A 70 -27.22 3.82 3.74
N GLY A 71 -27.70 2.65 4.13
CA GLY A 71 -27.86 2.22 5.52
C GLY A 71 -29.05 2.83 6.27
N GLU A 72 -30.02 3.42 5.56
CA GLU A 72 -31.20 4.02 6.17
C GLU A 72 -32.18 2.95 6.69
N GLN A 73 -32.31 2.84 8.01
CA GLN A 73 -33.27 1.93 8.63
C GLN A 73 -34.70 2.49 8.48
N GLY A 74 -35.59 1.73 7.84
CA GLY A 74 -37.03 2.03 7.80
C GLY A 74 -37.52 2.93 6.66
N THR A 75 -36.68 3.29 5.69
CA THR A 75 -37.13 3.98 4.48
C THR A 75 -37.36 3.00 3.33
N ALA A 76 -38.42 2.19 3.45
CA ALA A 76 -39.27 2.04 2.28
C ALA A 76 -39.77 3.46 1.97
N ARG A 77 -39.11 4.17 1.05
CA ARG A 77 -39.51 5.52 0.67
C ARG A 77 -41.00 5.46 0.29
N ALA A 78 -41.84 6.14 1.07
CA ALA A 78 -43.27 6.27 0.80
C ALA A 78 -43.57 7.12 -0.45
N ASP A 79 -42.53 7.62 -1.12
CA ASP A 79 -42.61 8.38 -2.35
C ASP A 79 -41.81 7.61 -3.41
N GLY A 80 -42.51 6.90 -4.28
CA GLY A 80 -41.99 5.89 -5.22
C GLY A 80 -41.12 6.45 -6.34
N THR A 81 -40.05 7.17 -6.01
CA THR A 81 -38.97 7.51 -6.92
C THR A 81 -37.92 6.41 -6.86
N ASP A 82 -37.72 5.72 -7.99
CA ASP A 82 -36.78 4.62 -8.22
C ASP A 82 -35.36 4.96 -7.71
N SER A 83 -35.13 4.76 -6.41
CA SER A 83 -33.77 4.64 -5.89
C SER A 83 -33.28 3.27 -6.37
N PRO A 84 -32.11 3.16 -7.01
CA PRO A 84 -31.52 1.87 -7.28
C PRO A 84 -31.52 1.06 -5.98
N ASP A 85 -31.84 -0.23 -6.06
CA ASP A 85 -31.77 -1.12 -4.89
C ASP A 85 -30.42 -0.88 -4.22
N GLU A 86 -30.44 -0.51 -2.93
CA GLU A 86 -29.24 -0.23 -2.14
C GLU A 86 -28.25 -1.39 -2.27
N SER A 87 -28.76 -2.61 -2.31
CA SER A 87 -28.00 -3.83 -2.56
C SER A 87 -27.27 -3.81 -3.90
N ALA A 88 -27.89 -3.30 -4.96
CA ALA A 88 -27.27 -3.17 -6.28
C ALA A 88 -26.19 -2.10 -6.32
N ILE A 89 -26.35 -1.00 -5.58
CA ILE A 89 -25.32 0.04 -5.45
C ILE A 89 -24.10 -0.52 -4.72
N LEU A 90 -24.31 -1.21 -3.60
CA LEU A 90 -23.25 -1.82 -2.81
C LEU A 90 -22.50 -2.91 -3.60
N GLN A 91 -23.24 -3.77 -4.30
CA GLN A 91 -22.64 -4.77 -5.18
C GLN A 91 -21.85 -4.12 -6.32
N GLY A 92 -22.40 -3.08 -6.95
CA GLY A 92 -21.72 -2.34 -8.01
C GLY A 92 -20.42 -1.68 -7.52
N LEU A 93 -20.45 -1.11 -6.30
CA LEU A 93 -19.28 -0.50 -5.68
C LEU A 93 -18.20 -1.55 -5.37
N SER A 94 -18.58 -2.69 -4.79
CA SER A 94 -17.66 -3.80 -4.51
C SER A 94 -17.00 -4.33 -5.78
N ILE A 95 -17.78 -4.55 -6.85
CA ILE A 95 -17.25 -4.96 -8.16
C ILE A 95 -16.29 -3.89 -8.73
N ALA A 96 -16.63 -2.61 -8.60
CA ALA A 96 -15.77 -1.53 -9.09
C ALA A 96 -14.44 -1.47 -8.32
N ALA A 97 -14.46 -1.68 -6.99
CA ALA A 97 -13.27 -1.77 -6.16
C ALA A 97 -12.38 -2.96 -6.57
N ASP A 98 -12.96 -4.14 -6.79
CA ASP A 98 -12.24 -5.34 -7.26
C ASP A 98 -11.57 -5.12 -8.63
N ILE A 99 -12.29 -4.48 -9.55
CA ILE A 99 -11.77 -4.13 -10.88
C ILE A 99 -10.60 -3.15 -10.74
N GLU A 100 -10.73 -2.08 -9.95
CA GLU A 100 -9.65 -1.12 -9.76
C GLU A 100 -8.39 -1.78 -9.15
N ALA A 101 -8.58 -2.59 -8.10
CA ALA A 101 -7.50 -3.30 -7.43
C ALA A 101 -6.76 -4.25 -8.39
N SER A 102 -7.50 -5.00 -9.21
CA SER A 102 -6.92 -5.92 -10.19
C SER A 102 -6.14 -5.18 -11.28
N VAL A 103 -6.68 -4.08 -11.82
CA VAL A 103 -6.02 -3.26 -12.85
C VAL A 103 -4.75 -2.60 -12.31
N SER A 104 -4.79 -2.08 -11.08
CA SER A 104 -3.62 -1.48 -10.43
C SER A 104 -2.50 -2.51 -10.23
N THR A 105 -2.86 -3.72 -9.81
CA THR A 105 -1.93 -4.84 -9.63
C THR A 105 -1.30 -5.25 -10.97
N GLU A 106 -2.12 -5.41 -12.01
CA GLU A 106 -1.63 -5.81 -13.34
C GLU A 106 -0.67 -4.77 -13.91
N ARG A 107 -1.03 -3.49 -13.86
CA ARG A 107 -0.14 -2.39 -14.30
C ARG A 107 1.20 -2.39 -13.57
N THR A 108 1.19 -2.63 -12.27
CA THR A 108 2.42 -2.73 -11.48
C THR A 108 3.27 -3.91 -11.94
N ARG A 109 2.64 -5.06 -12.19
CA ARG A 109 3.29 -6.27 -12.68
C ARG A 109 3.89 -6.07 -14.07
N GLU A 110 3.12 -5.50 -15.00
CA GLU A 110 3.57 -5.15 -16.34
C GLU A 110 4.75 -4.17 -16.30
N GLY A 111 4.68 -3.13 -15.47
CA GLY A 111 5.78 -2.18 -15.28
C GLY A 111 7.06 -2.85 -14.77
N ILE A 112 6.94 -3.76 -13.79
CA ILE A 112 8.06 -4.56 -13.29
C ILE A 112 8.63 -5.47 -14.39
N HIS A 113 7.76 -6.13 -15.15
CA HIS A 113 8.15 -7.01 -16.25
C HIS A 113 8.88 -6.23 -17.36
N ALA A 114 8.35 -5.08 -17.77
CA ALA A 114 8.96 -4.21 -18.76
C ALA A 114 10.34 -3.69 -18.29
N ALA A 115 10.45 -3.29 -17.01
CA ALA A 115 11.73 -2.89 -16.43
C ALA A 115 12.75 -4.02 -16.48
N LYS A 116 12.39 -5.23 -16.03
CA LYS A 116 13.26 -6.42 -16.09
C LYS A 116 13.65 -6.77 -17.52
N ALA A 117 12.72 -6.74 -18.47
CA ALA A 117 12.98 -7.02 -19.88
C ALA A 117 13.94 -6.01 -20.52
N SER A 118 13.90 -4.74 -20.06
CA SER A 118 14.86 -3.70 -20.45
C SER A 118 16.22 -3.79 -19.75
N GLY A 119 16.46 -4.85 -18.96
CA GLY A 119 17.70 -5.05 -18.20
C GLY A 119 17.84 -4.14 -16.98
N LYS A 120 16.75 -3.48 -16.54
CA LYS A 120 16.79 -2.64 -15.35
C LYS A 120 16.72 -3.49 -14.09
N HIS A 121 17.49 -3.09 -13.08
CA HIS A 121 17.34 -3.56 -11.72
C HIS A 121 15.99 -3.11 -11.15
N VAL A 122 15.30 -4.04 -10.49
CA VAL A 122 14.02 -3.80 -9.85
C VAL A 122 14.10 -4.22 -8.39
N GLY A 123 13.59 -3.35 -7.51
CA GLY A 123 13.59 -3.55 -6.07
C GLY A 123 14.86 -3.02 -5.40
N ARG A 124 15.08 -3.43 -4.15
CA ARG A 124 16.22 -2.95 -3.35
C ARG A 124 17.56 -3.41 -3.97
N PRO A 125 18.54 -2.52 -4.16
CA PRO A 125 19.88 -2.91 -4.58
C PRO A 125 20.52 -3.94 -3.63
N PRO A 126 21.28 -4.91 -4.14
CA PRO A 126 22.13 -5.76 -3.32
C PRO A 126 23.15 -4.94 -2.52
N TYR A 127 23.66 -5.49 -1.42
CA TYR A 127 24.69 -4.84 -0.62
C TYR A 127 25.92 -4.51 -1.49
N GLY A 128 26.54 -3.35 -1.31
CA GLY A 128 27.65 -2.92 -2.16
C GLY A 128 27.24 -2.29 -3.50
N PHE A 129 25.95 -2.08 -3.74
CA PHE A 129 25.44 -1.42 -4.93
C PHE A 129 24.40 -0.36 -4.60
N ASP A 130 24.37 0.70 -5.39
CA ASP A 130 23.24 1.60 -5.55
C ASP A 130 22.52 1.33 -6.87
N SER A 131 21.30 1.86 -7.00
CA SER A 131 20.54 1.80 -8.25
C SER A 131 20.46 3.18 -8.88
N GLU A 132 21.23 3.40 -9.94
CA GLU A 132 21.23 4.64 -10.72
C GLU A 132 20.53 4.40 -12.06
N ASN A 133 19.45 5.12 -12.32
CA ASN A 133 18.66 5.00 -13.57
C ASN A 133 18.23 3.55 -13.90
N GLY A 134 18.04 2.72 -12.86
CA GLY A 134 17.70 1.31 -13.00
C GLY A 134 18.88 0.40 -13.34
N ARG A 135 20.13 0.84 -13.16
CA ARG A 135 21.32 -0.01 -13.26
C ARG A 135 22.00 -0.11 -11.91
N LEU A 136 22.58 -1.27 -11.62
CA LEU A 136 23.39 -1.44 -10.42
C LEU A 136 24.75 -0.78 -10.62
N VAL A 137 25.13 0.08 -9.68
CA VAL A 137 26.42 0.78 -9.67
C VAL A 137 27.13 0.46 -8.35
N PRO A 138 28.38 -0.04 -8.37
CA PRO A 138 29.15 -0.29 -7.16
C PRO A 138 29.26 0.96 -6.27
N ASN A 139 29.08 0.80 -4.96
CA ASN A 139 29.26 1.87 -3.99
C ASN A 139 30.38 1.54 -2.98
N ASP A 140 30.51 2.35 -1.92
CA ASP A 140 31.59 2.23 -0.93
C ASP A 140 31.65 0.84 -0.25
N ASP A 141 30.52 0.14 -0.16
CA ASP A 141 30.42 -1.20 0.44
C ASP A 141 30.81 -2.33 -0.53
N PHE A 142 31.06 -2.04 -1.82
CA PHE A 142 31.34 -3.06 -2.83
C PHE A 142 32.59 -3.89 -2.50
N ASN A 143 33.67 -3.22 -2.05
CA ASN A 143 34.90 -3.89 -1.65
C ASN A 143 34.69 -4.80 -0.42
N THR A 144 33.77 -4.43 0.48
CA THR A 144 33.39 -5.27 1.61
C THR A 144 32.72 -6.55 1.12
N ALA A 145 31.87 -6.48 0.09
CA ALA A 145 31.27 -7.65 -0.51
C ALA A 145 32.31 -8.57 -1.17
N LEU A 146 33.29 -8.02 -1.89
CA LEU A 146 34.39 -8.79 -2.48
C LEU A 146 35.20 -9.53 -1.42
N LEU A 147 35.55 -8.83 -0.33
CA LEU A 147 36.25 -9.42 0.82
C LEU A 147 35.43 -10.57 1.45
N VAL A 148 34.11 -10.41 1.57
CA VAL A 148 33.23 -11.48 2.08
C VAL A 148 33.30 -12.72 1.19
N ILE A 149 33.24 -12.55 -0.15
CA ILE A 149 33.30 -13.64 -1.12
C ILE A 149 34.65 -14.34 -1.05
N GLU A 150 35.76 -13.59 -1.07
CA GLU A 150 37.13 -14.10 -0.99
C GLU A 150 37.33 -14.94 0.28
N ARG A 151 36.97 -14.40 1.45
CA ARG A 151 37.17 -15.11 2.72
C ARG A 151 36.40 -16.43 2.80
N LEU A 152 35.22 -16.50 2.19
CA LEU A 152 34.45 -17.74 2.18
C LEU A 152 35.02 -18.76 1.18
N ARG A 153 35.58 -18.31 0.06
CA ARG A 153 36.36 -19.19 -0.84
C ARG A 153 37.59 -19.76 -0.15
N ASP A 154 38.24 -18.98 0.71
CA ASP A 154 39.35 -19.41 1.58
C ASP A 154 38.93 -20.34 2.73
N GLY A 155 37.67 -20.78 2.77
CA GLY A 155 37.16 -21.71 3.77
C GLY A 155 36.93 -21.09 5.16
N LYS A 156 36.92 -19.76 5.30
CA LYS A 156 36.60 -19.12 6.59
C LYS A 156 35.12 -19.30 6.91
N SER A 157 34.77 -19.26 8.20
CA SER A 157 33.37 -19.40 8.62
C SER A 157 32.55 -18.13 8.32
N LYS A 158 31.26 -18.29 7.98
CA LYS A 158 30.32 -17.15 7.83
C LYS A 158 30.29 -16.24 9.05
N ARG A 159 30.43 -16.81 10.26
CA ARG A 159 30.45 -16.05 11.52
C ARG A 159 31.69 -15.16 11.63
N SER A 160 32.88 -15.71 11.36
CA SER A 160 34.12 -14.92 11.39
C SER A 160 34.14 -13.86 10.31
N THR A 161 33.63 -14.17 9.12
CA THR A 161 33.56 -13.23 7.99
C THR A 161 32.62 -12.09 8.29
N ALA A 162 31.42 -12.36 8.81
CA ALA A 162 30.46 -11.33 9.24
C ALA A 162 31.07 -10.36 10.27
N LYS A 163 31.72 -10.90 11.31
CA LYS A 163 32.38 -10.09 12.34
C LYS A 163 33.48 -9.19 11.77
N LEU A 164 34.30 -9.72 10.86
CA LEU A 164 35.42 -8.99 10.27
C LEU A 164 34.95 -7.91 9.30
N ALA A 165 33.93 -8.21 8.49
CA ALA A 165 33.36 -7.28 7.52
C ALA A 165 32.38 -6.27 8.14
N GLY A 166 32.08 -6.36 9.43
CA GLY A 166 31.15 -5.45 10.11
C GLY A 166 29.68 -5.61 9.68
N VAL A 167 29.32 -6.76 9.07
CA VAL A 167 27.97 -7.02 8.55
C VAL A 167 27.29 -8.19 9.26
N THR A 168 25.99 -8.35 9.03
CA THR A 168 25.25 -9.49 9.59
C THR A 168 25.57 -10.79 8.86
N ARG A 169 25.35 -11.94 9.51
CA ARG A 169 25.45 -13.26 8.86
C ARG A 169 24.48 -13.41 7.68
N THR A 170 23.32 -12.75 7.75
CA THR A 170 22.33 -12.73 6.65
C THR A 170 22.86 -11.93 5.47
N THR A 171 23.54 -10.79 5.71
CA THR A 171 24.21 -10.02 4.66
C THR A 171 25.29 -10.86 3.99
N VAL A 172 26.12 -11.56 4.78
CA VAL A 172 27.11 -12.50 4.23
C VAL A 172 26.45 -13.56 3.34
N GLN A 173 25.36 -14.17 3.80
CA GLN A 173 24.60 -15.14 3.00
C GLN A 173 24.10 -14.52 1.68
N ASN A 174 23.48 -13.33 1.75
CA ASN A 174 22.94 -12.64 0.58
C ASN A 174 23.99 -12.24 -0.45
N ILE A 175 25.21 -11.88 -0.01
CA ILE A 175 26.35 -11.59 -0.88
C ILE A 175 26.77 -12.86 -1.61
N VAL A 176 26.91 -13.97 -0.89
CA VAL A 176 27.35 -15.27 -1.45
C VAL A 176 26.35 -15.82 -2.46
N ASP A 177 25.05 -15.77 -2.15
CA ASP A 177 24.00 -16.23 -3.05
C ASP A 177 23.97 -15.47 -4.38
N ARG A 178 24.61 -14.29 -4.41
CA ARG A 178 24.73 -13.42 -5.58
C ARG A 178 26.18 -13.24 -6.02
N SER A 179 27.10 -14.16 -5.69
CA SER A 179 28.54 -13.97 -5.96
C SER A 179 28.89 -13.75 -7.44
N ALA A 180 28.07 -14.29 -8.36
CA ALA A 180 28.23 -14.06 -9.80
C ALA A 180 28.06 -12.58 -10.17
N LEU A 181 27.06 -11.89 -9.61
CA LEU A 181 26.79 -10.48 -9.84
C LEU A 181 28.01 -9.60 -9.50
N TYR A 182 28.66 -9.86 -8.37
CA TYR A 182 29.85 -9.09 -7.98
C TYR A 182 31.03 -9.37 -8.92
N GLY A 183 31.16 -10.59 -9.43
CA GLY A 183 32.22 -10.94 -10.38
C GLY A 183 32.11 -10.24 -11.72
N GLU A 184 30.88 -9.96 -12.19
CA GLU A 184 30.63 -9.22 -13.44
C GLU A 184 31.04 -7.73 -13.37
N HIS A 185 31.29 -7.21 -12.16
CA HIS A 185 31.64 -5.80 -11.92
C HIS A 185 33.11 -5.63 -11.48
N VAL A 186 33.92 -6.69 -11.60
CA VAL A 186 35.37 -6.66 -11.38
C VAL A 186 36.04 -6.83 -12.74
N ASP A 187 36.07 -5.74 -13.51
CA ASP A 187 36.91 -5.59 -14.72
C ASP A 187 38.13 -4.72 -14.38
#